data_AF-A0A9P5ZIY8-F1
#
_entry.id   AF-A0A9P5ZIY8-F1
#
_cell.length_a   1.000
_cell.length_b   1.000
_cell.length_c   1.000
_cell.angle_alpha   90.00
_cell.angle_beta   90.00
_cell.angle_gamma   90.00
#
_symmetry.space_group_name_H-M   'P 1'
#
loop_
_entity.id
_entity.type
_entity.pdbx_description
1 polymer ?
#
loop_
_entity_poly.entity_id
_entity_poly.type
_entity_poly.pdbx_seq_one_letter_code
_entity_poly.pdbx_strand_id
1 'polypeptide(L)'
;MQEIWTNMHNTQLPSWVCSVSCKWSTTSELSADQTHVLCTIHLPITLVRLWHNANDRMKALLANFMDLINAVRVANMRTTSPGDVESYTTYMH
;
A
#
# COMPACT_ATOMS: atom_id res chain seq x y z
N MET A 1 14.96 -3.12 3.49
CA MET A 1 14.46 -1.73 3.52
C MET A 1 14.94 -0.89 2.35
N GLN A 2 16.21 -0.98 1.93
CA GLN A 2 16.70 -0.21 0.76
C GLN A 2 15.82 -0.36 -0.49
N GLU A 3 15.45 -1.58 -0.88
CA GLU A 3 14.54 -1.81 -2.03
C GLU A 3 13.19 -1.11 -1.89
N ILE A 4 12.64 -1.06 -0.67
CA ILE A 4 11.37 -0.37 -0.38
C ILE A 4 11.58 1.13 -0.56
N TRP A 5 12.63 1.71 0.02
CA TRP A 5 12.92 3.14 -0.10
C TRP A 5 13.20 3.58 -1.54
N THR A 6 13.92 2.77 -2.32
CA THR A 6 14.15 3.02 -3.74
C THR A 6 12.83 3.04 -4.51
N ASN A 7 11.95 2.06 -4.25
CA ASN A 7 10.64 2.04 -4.91
C ASN A 7 9.76 3.20 -4.46
N MET A 8 9.76 3.55 -3.17
CA MET A 8 9.05 4.71 -2.63
C MET A 8 9.49 6.00 -3.32
N HIS A 9 10.80 6.20 -3.52
CA HIS A 9 11.34 7.37 -4.22
C HIS A 9 10.85 7.47 -5.67
N ASN A 10 10.70 6.33 -6.34
CA ASN A 10 10.25 6.24 -7.73
C ASN A 10 8.72 6.18 -7.88
N THR A 11 7.96 6.16 -6.77
CA THR A 11 6.50 6.07 -6.78
C THR A 11 5.91 7.47 -6.64
N GLN A 12 5.14 7.92 -7.63
CA GLN A 12 4.31 9.11 -7.49
C GLN A 12 2.99 8.74 -6.86
N LEU A 13 2.65 9.39 -5.75
CA LEU A 13 1.38 9.20 -5.05
C LEU A 13 0.46 10.41 -5.32
N PRO A 14 -0.85 10.19 -5.45
CA PRO A 14 -1.83 11.27 -5.44
C PRO A 14 -1.73 12.11 -4.16
N SER A 15 -2.12 13.39 -4.24
CA SER A 15 -2.02 14.35 -3.13
C SER A 15 -2.81 13.97 -1.87
N TRP A 16 -3.83 13.12 -2.00
CA TRP A 16 -4.66 12.64 -0.89
C TRP A 16 -4.04 11.44 -0.14
N VAL A 17 -2.98 10.83 -0.67
CA VAL A 17 -2.28 9.73 0.01
C VAL A 17 -1.25 10.32 0.96
N CYS A 18 -1.24 9.84 2.21
CA CYS A 18 -0.24 10.25 3.20
C CYS A 18 1.18 9.90 2.72
N SER A 19 2.08 10.88 2.75
CA SER A 19 3.49 10.66 2.44
C SER A 19 4.20 9.92 3.57
N VAL A 20 4.91 8.84 3.20
CA VAL A 20 5.77 8.08 4.11
C VAL A 20 7.21 8.49 3.85
N SER A 21 7.93 8.92 4.90
CA SER A 21 9.34 9.30 4.76
C SER A 21 10.21 8.07 4.39
N CYS A 22 11.30 8.24 3.63
CA CYS A 22 12.23 7.13 3.33
C CYS A 22 13.30 6.89 4.43
N LYS A 23 13.07 7.32 5.68
CA LYS A 23 14.10 7.32 6.74
C LYS A 23 13.74 6.53 7.99
N TRP A 24 12.61 5.81 8.00
CA TRP A 24 12.18 5.05 9.17
C TRP A 24 12.92 3.70 9.26
N SER A 25 13.29 3.29 10.48
CA SER A 25 13.98 2.02 10.72
C SER A 25 13.02 0.88 11.05
N THR A 26 11.91 1.21 11.69
CA THR A 26 10.90 0.26 12.18
C THR A 26 9.52 0.87 11.98
N THR A 27 8.50 0.03 11.77
CA THR A 27 7.10 0.49 11.58
C THR A 27 6.54 1.25 12.78
N SER A 28 7.12 1.10 13.98
CA SER A 28 6.75 1.84 15.18
C SER A 28 7.09 3.33 15.12
N GLU A 29 7.96 3.75 14.20
CA GLU A 29 8.30 5.16 13.95
C GLU A 29 7.29 5.85 13.03
N LEU A 30 6.35 5.09 12.45
CA LEU A 30 5.35 5.58 11.52
C LEU A 30 4.01 5.80 12.23
N SER A 31 3.26 6.81 11.78
CA SER A 31 1.86 6.95 12.20
C SER A 31 1.03 5.76 11.70
N ALA A 32 -0.17 5.60 12.26
CA ALA A 32 -1.10 4.56 11.79
C ALA A 32 -1.40 4.71 10.29
N ASP A 33 -1.64 5.93 9.82
CA ASP A 33 -1.90 6.23 8.41
C ASP A 33 -0.67 5.97 7.52
N GLN A 34 0.53 6.34 7.98
CA GLN A 34 1.78 6.05 7.26
C GLN A 34 2.05 4.54 7.18
N THR A 35 1.80 3.82 8.27
CA THR A 35 1.90 2.36 8.30
C THR A 35 0.88 1.73 7.33
N HIS A 36 -0.34 2.27 7.28
CA HIS A 36 -1.35 1.82 6.35
C HIS A 36 -0.93 2.03 4.89
N VAL A 37 -0.41 3.21 4.53
CA VAL A 37 0.10 3.49 3.17
C VAL A 37 1.30 2.60 2.81
N LEU A 38 2.25 2.45 3.74
CA LEU A 38 3.39 1.54 3.56
C LEU A 38 2.92 0.12 3.24
N CYS A 39 1.99 -0.40 4.05
CA CYS A 39 1.49 -1.76 3.92
C CYS A 39 0.64 -1.98 2.66
N THR A 40 -0.17 -1.00 2.26
CA THR A 40 -1.16 -1.16 1.17
C THR A 40 -0.65 -0.74 -0.20
N ILE A 41 0.40 0.10 -0.27
CA ILE A 41 0.92 0.62 -1.54
C ILE A 41 2.37 0.19 -1.75
N HIS A 42 3.27 0.63 -0.87
CA HIS A 42 4.71 0.46 -1.12
C HIS A 42 5.19 -0.97 -0.97
N LEU A 43 4.67 -1.73 0.01
CA LEU A 43 5.00 -3.14 0.18
C LEU A 43 4.54 -3.99 -1.02
N PRO A 44 3.28 -3.95 -1.49
CA PRO A 44 2.87 -4.67 -2.70
C PRO A 44 3.73 -4.37 -3.91
N ILE A 45 3.99 -3.09 -4.22
CA ILE A 45 4.83 -2.70 -5.37
C ILE A 45 6.20 -3.36 -5.26
N THR A 46 6.78 -3.35 -4.06
CA THR A 46 8.12 -3.88 -3.83
C THR A 46 8.15 -5.40 -3.87
N LEU A 47 7.22 -6.06 -3.20
CA LEU A 47 7.16 -7.53 -3.12
C LEU A 47 6.81 -8.14 -4.48
N VAL A 48 5.90 -7.53 -5.25
CA VAL A 48 5.64 -7.94 -6.64
C VAL A 48 6.92 -7.84 -7.47
N ARG A 49 7.62 -6.69 -7.45
CA ARG A 49 8.87 -6.52 -8.20
C ARG A 49 9.96 -7.52 -7.78
N LEU A 50 10.06 -7.86 -6.50
CA LEU A 50 11.08 -8.79 -6.03
C LEU A 50 10.71 -10.26 -6.28
N TRP A 51 9.44 -10.62 -6.17
CA TRP A 51 9.01 -12.02 -6.05
C TRP A 51 8.24 -12.55 -7.27
N HIS A 52 7.89 -11.72 -8.25
CA HIS A 52 7.13 -12.18 -9.43
C HIS A 52 7.83 -13.32 -10.19
N ASN A 53 9.17 -13.28 -10.28
CA ASN A 53 9.98 -14.30 -10.95
C ASN A 53 10.78 -15.17 -9.96
N ALA A 54 10.42 -15.14 -8.67
CA ALA A 54 11.08 -15.95 -7.66
C ALA A 54 10.52 -17.39 -7.61
N ASN A 55 11.02 -18.19 -6.66
CA ASN A 55 10.54 -19.55 -6.44
C ASN A 55 9.07 -19.60 -5.98
N ASP A 56 8.46 -20.78 -6.09
CA ASP A 56 7.03 -20.97 -5.80
C ASP A 56 6.65 -20.60 -4.36
N ARG A 57 7.58 -20.78 -3.41
CA ARG A 57 7.37 -20.36 -2.02
C ARG A 57 7.21 -18.84 -1.91
N MET A 58 8.04 -18.06 -2.59
CA MET A 58 7.99 -16.59 -2.55
C MET A 58 6.74 -16.06 -3.26
N LYS A 59 6.32 -16.72 -4.34
CA LYS A 59 5.03 -16.44 -5.00
C LYS A 59 3.84 -16.73 -4.10
N ALA A 60 3.86 -17.85 -3.37
CA ALA A 60 2.80 -18.19 -2.41
C ALA A 60 2.75 -17.18 -1.24
N LEU A 61 3.91 -16.75 -0.73
CA LEU A 61 3.96 -15.69 0.28
C LEU A 61 3.44 -14.36 -0.25
N LEU A 62 3.73 -14.00 -1.50
CA LEU A 62 3.17 -12.82 -2.15
C LEU A 62 1.64 -12.90 -2.21
N ALA A 63 1.09 -14.03 -2.66
CA ALA A 63 -0.35 -14.24 -2.73
C ALA A 63 -1.01 -14.09 -1.35
N ASN A 64 -0.47 -14.75 -0.33
CA ASN A 64 -0.97 -14.63 1.05
C ASN A 64 -0.91 -13.19 1.57
N PHE A 65 0.14 -12.44 1.21
CA PHE A 65 0.26 -11.04 1.59
C PHE A 65 -0.78 -10.15 0.90
N MET A 66 -1.07 -10.41 -0.38
CA MET A 66 -2.14 -9.71 -1.12
C MET A 66 -3.51 -10.00 -0.51
N ASP A 67 -3.79 -11.24 -0.10
CA ASP A 67 -5.02 -11.62 0.58
C ASP A 67 -5.17 -10.91 1.93
N LEU A 68 -4.08 -10.81 2.70
CA LEU A 68 -4.05 -10.07 3.96
C LEU A 68 -4.40 -8.58 3.75
N ILE A 69 -3.84 -7.94 2.73
CA ILE A 69 -4.15 -6.53 2.42
C ILE A 69 -5.62 -6.36 2.05
N ASN A 70 -6.18 -7.28 1.27
CA ASN A 70 -7.60 -7.25 0.94
C ASN A 70 -8.47 -7.38 2.18
N ALA A 71 -8.15 -8.29 3.10
CA ALA A 71 -8.85 -8.44 4.37
C ALA A 71 -8.77 -7.16 5.21
N VAL A 72 -7.60 -6.52 5.30
CA VAL A 72 -7.40 -5.24 6.01
C VAL A 72 -8.22 -4.11 5.36
N ARG A 73 -8.24 -4.03 4.03
CA ARG A 73 -9.05 -3.05 3.30
C ARG A 73 -10.54 -3.24 3.60
N VAL A 74 -11.04 -4.47 3.55
CA VAL A 74 -12.45 -4.77 3.84
C VAL A 74 -12.79 -4.46 5.30
N ALA A 75 -11.92 -4.80 6.25
CA ALA A 75 -12.11 -4.49 7.66
C ALA A 75 -12.11 -2.97 7.94
N ASN A 76 -11.34 -2.19 7.18
CA ASN A 76 -11.25 -0.73 7.31
C ASN A 76 -12.25 0.05 6.44
N MET A 77 -13.00 -0.61 5.56
CA MET A 77 -14.11 0.01 4.83
C MET A 77 -15.26 0.32 5.80
N ARG A 78 -15.16 1.45 6.51
CA ARG A 78 -16.28 2.04 7.24
C ARG A 78 -17.14 2.81 6.26
N THR A 79 -18.26 2.21 5.84
CA THR A 79 -19.43 2.84 5.19
C THR A 79 -19.10 3.91 4.16
N THR A 80 -19.26 3.57 2.88
CA THR A 80 -19.28 4.55 1.78
C THR A 80 -20.22 5.70 2.15
N SER A 81 -19.64 6.87 2.38
CA SER A 81 -20.40 8.09 2.60
C SER A 81 -21.01 8.50 1.25
N PRO A 82 -22.24 9.05 1.21
CA PRO A 82 -22.79 9.64 -0.01
C PRO A 82 -21.84 10.66 -0.67
N GLY A 83 -20.99 11.34 0.12
CA GLY A 83 -19.96 12.26 -0.40
C GLY A 83 -18.82 11.57 -1.18
N ASP A 84 -18.58 10.28 -0.95
CA ASP A 84 -17.60 9.50 -1.71
C ASP A 84 -18.12 9.16 -3.11
N VAL A 85 -19.44 8.96 -3.26
CA VAL A 85 -20.10 8.74 -4.56
C VAL A 85 -20.04 10.00 -5.42
N GLU A 86 -20.31 11.16 -4.82
CA GLU A 86 -20.23 12.47 -5.49
C GLU A 86 -18.79 12.79 -5.94
N SER A 87 -17.80 12.49 -5.09
CA SER A 87 -16.38 12.61 -5.42
C SER A 87 -15.97 11.66 -6.56
N TYR A 88 -16.44 10.40 -6.53
CA TYR A 88 -16.21 9.44 -7.62
C TYR A 88 -16.74 9.94 -8.97
N THR A 89 -17.97 10.49 -9.00
CA THR A 89 -18.54 11.05 -10.23
C THR A 89 -17.79 12.28 -10.74
N THR A 90 -17.21 13.09 -9.86
CA THR A 90 -16.48 14.32 -10.23
C THR A 90 -15.13 14.03 -10.90
N TYR A 91 -14.43 12.96 -10.48
CA TYR A 91 -13.10 12.62 -11.00
C TYR A 91 -13.09 11.65 -12.19
N MET A 92 -14.25 11.11 -12.58
CA MET A 92 -14.42 10.18 -13.71
C MET A 92 -15.14 10.87 -14.88
N HIS A 93 -14.54 11.94 -15.42
CA HIS A 93 -14.94 12.59 -16.67
C HIS A 93 -13.96 12.24 -17.81
#